data_AF-A0A2J8VWY5-F1
#
_entry.id   AF-A0A2J8VWY5-F1
#
_cell.length_a   1.000
_cell.length_b   1.000
_cell.length_c   1.000
_cell.angle_alpha   90.00
_cell.angle_beta   90.00
_cell.angle_gamma   90.00
#
_symmetry.space_group_name_H-M   'P 1'
#
loop_
_entity.id
_entity.type
_entity.pdbx_description
1 polymer ?
#
loop_
_entity_poly.entity_id
_entity_poly.type
_entity_poly.pdbx_seq_one_letter_code
_entity_poly.pdbx_strand_id
1 'polypeptide(L)'
;MSRPRLLAALCGALLCAPSLLVALDICSKNPCHNGGLCEEISQEVRGDVFPSYTCTCLKGYAGDHCETKCVEPLGMENGNIANSQISASSVRVTFLGLQHWVPELARLNRAGMVNAWTPSSNDDNPWIQVNLLRRMWITGVVTQGASRLASHEYLKAFKVAYSLNGHEFDFLHDVNKKHKEFVGNWNKNAVHVNLFETPVEAQYVRLYPTSCHTACTLRFELLGCELNAATRPGACMSSAGTPPTHGWTSRATSTPGLRGATVTISGC
;
A
#
# COMPACT_ATOMS: atom_id res chain seq x y z
N MET A 1 -38.62 78.20 -43.75
CA MET A 1 -37.80 77.00 -44.02
C MET A 1 -36.74 76.92 -42.92
N SER A 2 -36.57 75.91 -42.06
CA SER A 2 -37.30 74.68 -41.72
C SER A 2 -36.54 74.08 -40.53
N ARG A 3 -37.20 73.78 -39.40
CA ARG A 3 -36.64 72.88 -38.35
C ARG A 3 -36.48 71.47 -38.94
N PRO A 4 -35.41 70.74 -38.61
CA PRO A 4 -35.53 69.51 -37.77
C PRO A 4 -34.21 69.24 -36.97
N ARG A 5 -33.95 68.22 -36.14
CA ARG A 5 -34.65 67.16 -35.38
C ARG A 5 -33.58 66.61 -34.41
N LEU A 6 -34.00 66.18 -33.22
CA LEU A 6 -33.21 65.35 -32.30
C LEU A 6 -32.70 64.08 -33.00
N LEU A 7 -31.45 63.70 -32.72
CA LEU A 7 -31.00 62.30 -32.77
C LEU A 7 -30.17 62.04 -31.52
N ALA A 8 -30.67 61.12 -30.70
CA ALA A 8 -30.07 60.66 -29.46
C ALA A 8 -28.75 59.92 -29.72
N ALA A 9 -27.67 60.36 -29.07
CA ALA A 9 -26.43 59.62 -28.98
C ALA A 9 -26.45 58.74 -27.72
N LEU A 10 -26.96 57.52 -27.86
CA LEU A 10 -26.70 56.43 -26.91
C LEU A 10 -25.28 55.92 -27.18
N CYS A 11 -24.27 56.52 -26.53
CA CYS A 11 -22.93 55.95 -26.50
C CYS A 11 -22.91 54.90 -25.38
N GLY A 12 -22.85 53.63 -25.78
CA GLY A 12 -22.94 52.48 -24.90
C GLY A 12 -21.89 52.53 -23.80
N ALA A 13 -22.35 52.41 -22.56
CA ALA A 13 -21.51 52.01 -21.45
C ALA A 13 -20.86 50.67 -21.82
N LEU A 14 -19.56 50.70 -22.09
CA LEU A 14 -18.73 49.52 -22.17
C LEU A 14 -18.98 48.71 -20.89
N LEU A 15 -19.51 47.51 -21.09
CA LEU A 15 -19.56 46.47 -20.07
C LEU A 15 -18.14 46.34 -19.49
N CYS A 16 -17.96 46.77 -18.24
CA CYS A 16 -17.07 46.06 -17.34
C CYS A 16 -17.66 44.66 -17.21
N ALA A 17 -17.37 43.78 -18.17
CA ALA A 17 -17.40 42.37 -17.90
C ALA A 17 -16.37 42.20 -16.77
N PRO A 18 -16.79 41.86 -15.53
CA PRO A 18 -15.82 41.47 -14.53
C PRO A 18 -15.07 40.33 -15.22
N SER A 19 -13.76 40.52 -15.34
CA SER A 19 -12.84 39.52 -15.86
C SER A 19 -13.29 38.21 -15.25
N LEU A 20 -13.86 37.34 -16.10
CA LEU A 20 -14.34 36.05 -15.69
C LEU A 20 -13.07 35.38 -15.17
N LEU A 21 -12.83 35.44 -13.86
CA LEU A 21 -12.01 34.50 -13.14
C LEU A 21 -12.75 33.19 -13.39
N VAL A 22 -12.44 32.58 -14.54
CA VAL A 22 -12.73 31.19 -14.78
C VAL A 22 -11.96 30.53 -13.64
N ALA A 23 -12.68 30.19 -12.56
CA ALA A 23 -12.19 29.25 -11.59
C ALA A 23 -11.72 28.08 -12.45
N LEU A 24 -10.41 27.89 -12.51
CA LEU A 24 -9.82 26.85 -13.31
C LEU A 24 -10.28 25.56 -12.60
N ASP A 25 -11.36 24.96 -13.09
CA ASP A 25 -11.87 23.71 -12.55
C ASP A 25 -10.81 22.65 -12.89
N ILE A 26 -9.97 22.36 -11.90
CA ILE A 26 -8.78 21.52 -12.06
C ILE A 26 -9.23 20.09 -12.33
N CYS A 27 -10.40 19.69 -11.81
CA CYS A 27 -10.98 18.38 -11.99
C CYS A 27 -11.78 18.22 -13.30
N SER A 28 -12.04 19.29 -14.06
CA SER A 28 -12.79 19.24 -15.33
C SER A 28 -12.19 18.27 -16.36
N LYS A 29 -10.85 18.17 -16.40
CA LYS A 29 -10.13 17.19 -17.26
C LYS A 29 -9.71 15.92 -16.51
N ASN A 30 -10.01 15.82 -15.22
CA ASN A 30 -9.55 14.82 -14.28
C ASN A 30 -8.03 14.49 -14.42
N PRO A 31 -7.15 15.14 -13.64
CA PRO A 31 -5.72 14.85 -13.64
C PRO A 31 -5.36 13.46 -13.08
N CYS A 32 -6.28 12.76 -12.42
CA CYS A 32 -6.03 11.46 -11.83
C CYS A 32 -6.03 10.35 -12.89
N HIS A 33 -4.99 9.52 -12.87
CA HIS A 33 -4.82 8.37 -13.74
C HIS A 33 -5.63 7.15 -13.28
N ASN A 34 -5.73 6.13 -14.15
CA ASN A 34 -6.31 4.82 -13.85
C ASN A 34 -7.73 4.86 -13.26
N GLY A 35 -8.52 5.87 -13.63
CA GLY A 35 -9.89 6.05 -13.15
C GLY A 35 -9.98 6.59 -11.72
N GLY A 36 -8.92 7.19 -11.18
CA GLY A 36 -8.95 7.92 -9.92
C GLY A 36 -9.97 9.07 -9.94
N LEU A 37 -10.58 9.34 -8.79
CA LEU A 37 -11.54 10.43 -8.62
C LEU A 37 -10.80 11.71 -8.20
N CYS A 38 -11.01 12.79 -8.94
CA CYS A 38 -10.49 14.11 -8.58
C CYS A 38 -11.49 14.84 -7.68
N GLU A 39 -11.01 15.32 -6.54
CA GLU A 39 -11.75 16.18 -5.62
C GLU A 39 -11.02 17.50 -5.46
N GLU A 40 -11.69 18.62 -5.71
CA GLU A 40 -11.13 19.94 -5.48
C GLU A 40 -11.08 20.24 -3.98
N ILE A 41 -9.93 20.73 -3.52
CA ILE A 41 -9.70 21.22 -2.16
C ILE A 41 -9.40 22.71 -2.28
N SER A 42 -10.29 23.56 -1.77
CA SER A 42 -10.00 24.98 -1.57
C SER A 42 -9.38 25.18 -0.19
N GLN A 43 -8.09 25.53 -0.13
CA GLN A 43 -7.52 26.04 1.11
C GLN A 43 -7.72 27.56 1.15
N GLU A 44 -8.60 28.02 2.04
CA GLU A 44 -8.73 29.45 2.36
C GLU A 44 -7.53 29.88 3.19
N VAL A 45 -6.51 30.46 2.54
CA VAL A 45 -5.38 31.07 3.26
C VAL A 45 -5.45 32.58 3.05
N ARG A 46 -5.79 33.30 4.11
CA ARG A 46 -5.62 34.78 4.19
C ARG A 46 -6.41 35.60 3.14
N GLY A 47 -7.52 35.06 2.64
CA GLY A 47 -8.40 35.74 1.66
C GLY A 47 -8.09 35.42 0.20
N ASP A 48 -7.05 34.62 -0.07
CA ASP A 48 -6.76 34.07 -1.39
C ASP A 48 -7.18 32.60 -1.42
N VAL A 49 -8.06 32.24 -2.37
CA VAL A 49 -8.45 30.84 -2.61
C VAL A 49 -7.42 30.23 -3.55
N PHE A 50 -6.58 29.33 -3.04
CA PHE A 50 -5.73 28.49 -3.89
C PHE A 50 -6.53 27.22 -4.22
N PRO A 51 -7.02 27.05 -5.47
CA PRO A 51 -7.63 25.79 -5.86
C PRO A 51 -6.52 24.74 -5.91
N SER A 52 -6.63 23.75 -5.03
CA SER A 52 -5.84 22.53 -5.07
C SER A 52 -6.77 21.35 -5.34
N TYR A 53 -6.22 20.17 -5.62
CA TYR A 53 -7.03 18.97 -5.79
C TYR A 53 -6.34 17.80 -5.12
N THR A 54 -7.11 16.77 -4.83
CA THR A 54 -6.62 15.46 -4.40
C THR A 54 -7.19 14.37 -5.29
N CYS A 55 -6.41 13.31 -5.49
CA CYS A 55 -6.86 12.12 -6.19
C CYS A 55 -7.19 11.00 -5.20
N THR A 56 -8.42 10.52 -5.25
CA THR A 56 -8.82 9.29 -4.57
C THR A 56 -8.65 8.12 -5.53
N CYS A 57 -7.67 7.27 -5.25
CA CYS A 57 -7.32 6.15 -6.12
C CYS A 57 -8.26 4.97 -5.98
N LEU A 58 -8.52 4.30 -7.10
CA LEU A 58 -9.17 3.00 -7.10
C LEU A 58 -8.28 1.95 -6.42
N LYS A 59 -8.92 0.89 -5.90
CA LYS A 59 -8.22 -0.21 -5.22
C LYS A 59 -7.12 -0.79 -6.12
N GLY A 60 -5.90 -0.91 -5.59
CA GLY A 60 -4.73 -1.43 -6.31
C GLY A 60 -3.94 -0.39 -7.11
N TYR A 61 -4.28 0.89 -6.98
CA TYR A 61 -3.48 2.01 -7.49
C TYR A 61 -3.06 2.94 -6.35
N ALA A 62 -1.89 3.57 -6.51
CA ALA A 62 -1.28 4.50 -5.57
C ALA A 62 -0.52 5.60 -6.32
N GLY A 63 0.05 6.53 -5.56
CA GLY A 63 0.66 7.76 -6.08
C GLY A 63 -0.27 8.97 -5.94
N ASP A 64 0.29 10.16 -6.13
CA ASP A 64 -0.42 11.44 -5.96
C ASP A 64 -1.53 11.62 -7.00
N HIS A 65 -1.34 11.02 -8.19
CA HIS A 65 -2.29 11.05 -9.30
C HIS A 65 -2.75 9.64 -9.68
N CYS A 66 -2.62 8.65 -8.78
CA CYS A 66 -2.98 7.25 -9.04
C CYS A 66 -2.27 6.61 -10.25
N GLU A 67 -1.08 7.10 -10.58
CA GLU A 67 -0.27 6.67 -11.72
C GLU A 67 0.39 5.30 -11.50
N THR A 68 0.58 4.90 -10.24
CA THR A 68 1.32 3.69 -9.89
C THR A 68 0.37 2.52 -9.62
N LYS A 69 0.60 1.38 -10.27
CA LYS A 69 -0.10 0.13 -9.94
C LYS A 69 0.59 -0.52 -8.75
N CYS A 70 -0.20 -0.92 -7.74
CA CYS A 70 0.31 -1.50 -6.50
C CYS A 70 0.77 -2.95 -6.65
N VAL A 71 1.77 -3.24 -7.47
CA VAL A 71 2.30 -4.62 -7.70
C VAL A 71 3.76 -4.75 -7.25
N GLU A 72 4.21 -3.84 -6.41
CA GLU A 72 5.60 -3.81 -5.91
C GLU A 72 5.84 -4.89 -4.85
N PRO A 73 7.05 -5.47 -4.78
CA PRO A 73 7.40 -6.43 -3.74
C PRO A 73 7.45 -5.76 -2.37
N LEU A 74 6.78 -6.34 -1.39
CA LEU A 74 6.67 -5.79 -0.03
C LEU A 74 7.91 -6.07 0.83
N GLY A 75 8.73 -7.04 0.44
CA GLY A 75 10.09 -7.18 0.92
C GLY A 75 10.39 -8.45 1.70
N MET A 76 9.79 -9.56 1.28
CA MET A 76 10.22 -10.89 1.69
C MET A 76 11.62 -11.19 1.14
N GLU A 77 11.91 -10.90 -0.13
CA GLU A 77 13.22 -11.19 -0.74
C GLU A 77 14.32 -10.27 -0.21
N ASN A 78 14.07 -8.96 -0.20
CA ASN A 78 15.06 -7.94 0.12
C ASN A 78 15.28 -7.71 1.62
N GLY A 79 14.45 -8.32 2.49
CA GLY A 79 14.59 -8.22 3.94
C GLY A 79 13.86 -7.04 4.60
N ASN A 80 13.12 -6.20 3.85
CA ASN A 80 12.33 -5.13 4.45
C ASN A 80 11.25 -5.65 5.40
N ILE A 81 10.70 -6.85 5.11
CA ILE A 81 9.92 -7.61 6.07
C ILE A 81 10.90 -8.38 6.96
N ALA A 82 10.99 -8.01 8.23
CA ALA A 82 11.89 -8.61 9.20
C ALA A 82 11.48 -10.05 9.57
N ASN A 83 12.42 -10.85 10.06
CA ASN A 83 12.15 -12.23 10.48
C ASN A 83 11.06 -12.32 11.56
N SER A 84 11.03 -11.39 12.51
CA SER A 84 10.02 -11.32 13.57
C SER A 84 8.59 -11.06 13.07
N GLN A 85 8.45 -10.63 11.81
CA GLN A 85 7.16 -10.41 11.17
C GLN A 85 6.58 -11.68 10.52
N ILE A 86 7.35 -12.77 10.45
CA ILE A 86 6.96 -13.98 9.74
C ILE A 86 6.75 -15.10 10.78
N SER A 87 5.60 -15.74 10.75
CA SER A 87 5.25 -16.84 11.66
C SER A 87 4.55 -17.97 10.89
N ALA A 88 4.51 -19.17 11.44
CA ALA A 88 3.82 -20.30 10.82
C ALA A 88 3.11 -21.16 11.86
N SER A 89 2.19 -22.01 11.40
CA SER A 89 1.49 -23.00 12.21
C SER A 89 2.43 -24.05 12.80
N SER A 90 3.37 -24.51 11.97
CA SER A 90 4.33 -25.55 12.31
C SER A 90 5.57 -25.45 11.44
N VAL A 91 6.60 -26.22 11.84
CA VAL A 91 7.89 -26.27 11.16
C VAL A 91 8.31 -27.72 11.01
N ARG A 92 8.83 -28.07 9.83
CA ARG A 92 9.46 -29.36 9.59
C ARG A 92 10.90 -29.34 10.10
N VAL A 93 11.25 -30.37 10.86
CA VAL A 93 12.62 -30.64 11.27
C VAL A 93 13.10 -31.91 10.57
N THR A 94 14.25 -31.84 9.90
CA THR A 94 14.85 -32.95 9.14
C THR A 94 16.28 -33.23 9.61
N PHE A 95 16.88 -34.30 9.09
CA PHE A 95 18.27 -34.71 9.36
C PHE A 95 18.58 -34.81 10.87
N LEU A 96 17.87 -35.71 11.56
CA LEU A 96 18.04 -35.99 13.00
C LEU A 96 17.97 -34.75 13.91
N GLY A 97 17.21 -33.72 13.53
CA GLY A 97 17.08 -32.51 14.34
C GLY A 97 17.97 -31.34 13.91
N LEU A 98 18.75 -31.48 12.84
CA LEU A 98 19.76 -30.48 12.45
C LEU A 98 19.27 -29.48 11.40
N GLN A 99 18.21 -29.79 10.65
CA GLN A 99 17.68 -28.92 9.59
C GLN A 99 16.27 -28.45 9.93
N HIS A 100 16.11 -27.15 10.19
CA HIS A 100 14.82 -26.55 10.54
C HIS A 100 14.29 -25.68 9.38
N TRP A 101 13.16 -26.06 8.81
CA TRP A 101 12.52 -25.36 7.68
C TRP A 101 11.59 -24.25 8.18
N VAL A 102 12.17 -23.27 8.88
CA VAL A 102 11.46 -22.22 9.62
C VAL A 102 10.85 -21.14 8.70
N PRO A 103 9.77 -20.44 9.12
CA PRO A 103 9.09 -19.44 8.31
C PRO A 103 9.99 -18.31 7.77
N GLU A 104 11.02 -17.91 8.51
CA GLU A 104 11.98 -16.85 8.13
C GLU A 104 12.77 -17.21 6.86
N LEU A 105 12.83 -18.50 6.51
CA LEU A 105 13.47 -19.00 5.30
C LEU A 105 12.59 -18.91 4.06
N ALA A 106 11.30 -18.61 4.20
CA ALA A 106 10.32 -18.59 3.11
C ALA A 106 10.44 -17.36 2.17
N ARG A 107 11.66 -16.90 1.92
CA ARG A 107 11.95 -15.71 1.11
C ARG A 107 12.23 -16.10 -0.34
N LEU A 108 11.66 -15.37 -1.29
CA LEU A 108 11.89 -15.59 -2.71
C LEU A 108 13.39 -15.59 -3.04
N ASN A 109 13.81 -16.45 -3.98
CA ASN A 109 15.20 -16.61 -4.45
C ASN A 109 16.26 -16.91 -3.37
N ARG A 110 15.85 -17.21 -2.14
CA ARG A 110 16.79 -17.57 -1.07
C ARG A 110 17.57 -18.83 -1.45
N ALA A 111 18.89 -18.77 -1.29
CA ALA A 111 19.81 -19.88 -1.52
C ALA A 111 20.25 -20.54 -0.19
N GLY A 112 20.83 -21.73 -0.29
CA GLY A 112 21.33 -22.51 0.84
C GLY A 112 20.78 -23.94 0.85
N MET A 113 21.30 -24.76 1.77
CA MET A 113 20.86 -26.15 1.94
C MET A 113 19.45 -26.26 2.53
N VAL A 114 19.10 -25.31 3.40
CA VAL A 114 17.75 -25.11 3.94
C VAL A 114 17.38 -23.66 3.65
N ASN A 115 16.46 -23.46 2.73
CA ASN A 115 16.23 -22.15 2.10
C ASN A 115 14.75 -21.83 1.86
N ALA A 116 13.85 -22.55 2.53
CA ALA A 116 12.42 -22.40 2.40
C ALA A 116 11.73 -22.76 3.72
N TRP A 117 10.43 -22.45 3.80
CA TRP A 117 9.59 -22.99 4.86
C TRP A 117 8.90 -24.28 4.41
N THR A 118 8.79 -25.24 5.32
CA THR A 118 8.01 -26.45 5.14
C THR A 118 7.27 -26.73 6.44
N PRO A 119 5.94 -26.93 6.43
CA PRO A 119 5.20 -27.30 7.62
C PRO A 119 5.53 -28.72 8.08
N SER A 120 5.20 -29.02 9.33
CA SER A 120 5.28 -30.39 9.86
C SER A 120 4.37 -31.33 9.06
N SER A 121 4.77 -32.60 8.92
CA SER A 121 3.95 -33.62 8.25
C SER A 121 2.67 -33.98 9.02
N ASN A 122 2.60 -33.61 10.30
CA ASN A 122 1.48 -33.91 11.20
C ASN A 122 0.52 -32.71 11.36
N ASP A 123 0.74 -31.65 10.58
CA ASP A 123 -0.10 -30.46 10.59
C ASP A 123 -1.10 -30.55 9.43
N ASP A 124 -2.36 -30.87 9.75
CA ASP A 124 -3.43 -31.04 8.77
C ASP A 124 -3.95 -29.71 8.20
N ASN A 125 -3.65 -28.58 8.84
CA ASN A 125 -4.09 -27.26 8.39
C ASN A 125 -2.94 -26.24 8.49
N PRO A 126 -1.87 -26.43 7.69
CA PRO A 126 -0.70 -25.60 7.80
C PRO A 126 -0.97 -24.19 7.29
N TRP A 127 -0.31 -23.21 7.90
CA TRP A 127 -0.30 -21.84 7.40
C TRP A 127 1.03 -21.15 7.66
N ILE A 128 1.36 -20.21 6.79
CA ILE A 128 2.42 -19.23 7.01
C ILE A 128 1.83 -17.83 6.96
N GLN A 129 2.24 -16.97 7.88
CA GLN A 129 1.70 -15.65 8.11
C GLN A 129 2.79 -14.59 8.02
N VAL A 130 2.43 -13.44 7.46
CA VAL A 130 3.23 -12.21 7.51
C VAL A 130 2.43 -11.13 8.22
N ASN A 131 3.03 -10.49 9.22
CA ASN A 131 2.55 -9.26 9.85
C ASN A 131 3.26 -8.05 9.24
N LEU A 132 2.56 -7.27 8.44
CA LEU A 132 3.11 -6.11 7.72
C LEU A 132 3.33 -4.89 8.63
N LEU A 133 2.92 -4.96 9.91
CA LEU A 133 3.00 -3.90 10.94
C LEU A 133 2.16 -2.64 10.66
N ARG A 134 1.80 -2.43 9.41
CA ARG A 134 0.92 -1.36 8.94
C ARG A 134 -0.11 -1.93 7.97
N ARG A 135 -1.19 -1.18 7.77
CA ARG A 135 -2.21 -1.53 6.78
C ARG A 135 -1.65 -1.26 5.39
N MET A 136 -1.79 -2.25 4.51
CA MET A 136 -1.26 -2.25 3.15
C MET A 136 -2.35 -2.70 2.19
N TRP A 137 -2.30 -2.24 0.94
CA TRP A 137 -2.98 -2.90 -0.17
C TRP A 137 -2.18 -4.13 -0.56
N ILE A 138 -2.82 -5.30 -0.57
CA ILE A 138 -2.24 -6.55 -1.07
C ILE A 138 -2.91 -6.88 -2.39
N THR A 139 -2.09 -7.05 -3.42
CA THR A 139 -2.56 -7.24 -4.80
C THR A 139 -2.12 -8.56 -5.40
N GLY A 140 -1.25 -9.30 -4.72
CA GLY A 140 -0.82 -10.59 -5.20
C GLY A 140 0.22 -11.26 -4.34
N VAL A 141 0.59 -12.45 -4.78
CA VAL A 141 1.63 -13.26 -4.17
C VAL A 141 2.43 -13.96 -5.24
N VAL A 142 3.74 -13.98 -5.02
CA VAL A 142 4.70 -14.68 -5.86
C VAL A 142 5.20 -15.88 -5.09
N THR A 143 5.25 -17.05 -5.73
CA THR A 143 5.58 -18.32 -5.08
C THR A 143 6.71 -19.03 -5.82
N GLN A 144 7.55 -19.74 -5.07
CA GLN A 144 8.68 -20.53 -5.56
C GLN A 144 8.84 -21.78 -4.70
N GLY A 145 9.11 -22.93 -5.32
CA GLY A 145 9.38 -24.18 -4.61
C GLY A 145 10.79 -24.22 -4.00
N ALA A 146 11.24 -25.40 -3.57
CA ALA A 146 12.64 -25.65 -3.24
C ALA A 146 13.05 -27.10 -3.54
N SER A 147 14.24 -27.50 -3.12
CA SER A 147 14.71 -28.86 -3.26
C SER A 147 15.45 -29.34 -2.02
N ARG A 148 15.30 -30.62 -1.73
CA ARG A 148 15.99 -31.30 -0.62
C ARG A 148 16.51 -32.64 -1.11
N LEU A 149 17.83 -32.87 -0.97
CA LEU A 149 18.49 -34.15 -1.32
C LEU A 149 18.05 -34.70 -2.68
N ALA A 150 18.15 -33.88 -3.73
CA ALA A 150 17.70 -34.17 -5.10
C ALA A 150 16.20 -34.36 -5.33
N SER A 151 15.36 -34.31 -4.28
CA SER A 151 13.89 -34.26 -4.44
C SER A 151 13.39 -32.83 -4.65
N HIS A 152 12.41 -32.68 -5.53
CA HIS A 152 11.71 -31.42 -5.76
C HIS A 152 10.49 -31.33 -4.84
N GLU A 153 10.50 -30.34 -3.94
CA GLU A 153 9.42 -30.11 -2.99
C GLU A 153 8.81 -28.73 -3.28
N TYR A 154 7.51 -28.67 -3.55
CA TYR A 154 6.86 -27.42 -3.91
C TYR A 154 5.36 -27.44 -3.65
N LEU A 155 4.83 -26.25 -3.38
CA LEU A 155 3.40 -25.98 -3.25
C LEU A 155 2.72 -26.02 -4.63
N LYS A 156 1.66 -26.82 -4.80
CA LYS A 156 0.89 -26.92 -6.06
C LYS A 156 -0.39 -26.10 -6.06
N ALA A 157 -1.04 -25.98 -4.91
CA ALA A 157 -2.24 -25.19 -4.73
C ALA A 157 -2.32 -24.65 -3.30
N PHE A 158 -2.94 -23.48 -3.15
CA PHE A 158 -3.08 -22.82 -1.86
C PHE A 158 -4.23 -21.84 -1.84
N LYS A 159 -4.64 -21.44 -0.64
CA LYS A 159 -5.60 -20.36 -0.39
C LYS A 159 -4.90 -19.22 0.33
N VAL A 160 -5.45 -18.02 0.18
CA VAL A 160 -4.95 -16.82 0.88
C VAL A 160 -6.06 -16.30 1.77
N ALA A 161 -5.70 -16.02 3.03
CA ALA A 161 -6.54 -15.30 3.96
C ALA A 161 -5.84 -14.00 4.40
N TYR A 162 -6.62 -13.01 4.79
CA TYR A 162 -6.14 -11.71 5.20
C TYR A 162 -6.90 -11.22 6.43
N SER A 163 -6.26 -10.33 7.20
CA SER A 163 -6.83 -9.80 8.43
C SER A 163 -6.26 -8.41 8.73
N LEU A 164 -7.06 -7.59 9.41
CA LEU A 164 -6.64 -6.30 9.96
C LEU A 164 -6.16 -6.40 11.42
N ASN A 165 -6.56 -7.45 12.15
CA ASN A 165 -6.32 -7.59 13.59
C ASN A 165 -5.48 -8.82 13.96
N GLY A 166 -5.27 -9.76 13.03
CA GLY A 166 -4.50 -10.98 13.27
C GLY A 166 -5.27 -12.07 14.05
N HIS A 167 -6.56 -11.86 14.33
CA HIS A 167 -7.44 -12.81 15.02
C HIS A 167 -8.51 -13.38 14.09
N GLU A 168 -9.22 -12.50 13.39
CA GLU A 168 -10.29 -12.86 12.44
C GLU A 168 -9.75 -12.76 11.03
N PHE A 169 -9.82 -13.85 10.27
CA PHE A 169 -9.28 -13.94 8.91
C PHE A 169 -10.40 -14.20 7.92
N ASP A 170 -10.43 -13.37 6.87
CA ASP A 170 -11.27 -13.57 5.70
C ASP A 170 -10.45 -14.20 4.58
N PHE A 171 -11.07 -15.11 3.83
CA PHE A 171 -10.43 -15.70 2.65
C PHE A 171 -10.65 -14.81 1.42
N LEU A 172 -9.70 -14.83 0.49
CA LEU A 172 -9.96 -14.35 -0.87
C LEU A 172 -11.03 -15.23 -1.52
N HIS A 173 -11.93 -14.60 -2.26
CA HIS A 173 -13.02 -15.29 -2.94
C HIS A 173 -12.83 -15.26 -4.46
N ASP A 174 -13.32 -16.28 -5.15
CA ASP A 174 -13.43 -16.29 -6.61
C ASP A 174 -14.68 -15.51 -7.06
N VAL A 175 -14.87 -15.42 -8.39
CA VAL A 175 -16.05 -14.81 -9.02
C VAL A 175 -17.38 -15.42 -8.55
N ASN A 176 -17.36 -16.64 -8.00
CA ASN A 176 -18.54 -17.36 -7.50
C ASN A 176 -18.70 -17.27 -5.98
N LYS A 177 -17.95 -16.38 -5.29
CA LYS A 177 -17.95 -16.22 -3.83
C LYS A 177 -17.54 -17.48 -3.06
N LYS A 178 -16.73 -18.36 -3.66
CA LYS A 178 -16.08 -19.48 -2.96
C LYS A 178 -14.65 -19.12 -2.62
N HIS A 179 -14.05 -19.76 -1.61
CA HIS A 179 -12.64 -19.52 -1.28
C HIS A 179 -11.77 -19.77 -2.51
N LYS A 180 -11.05 -18.74 -2.95
CA LYS A 180 -10.21 -18.77 -4.13
C LYS A 180 -9.05 -19.73 -3.88
N GLU A 181 -8.96 -20.76 -4.71
CA GLU A 181 -7.80 -21.62 -4.80
C GLU A 181 -6.86 -21.07 -5.89
N PHE A 182 -5.62 -20.80 -5.49
CA PHE A 182 -4.55 -20.32 -6.37
C PHE A 182 -3.71 -21.50 -6.83
N VAL A 183 -3.27 -21.41 -8.08
CA VAL A 183 -2.30 -22.35 -8.64
C VAL A 183 -0.93 -21.98 -8.10
N GLY A 184 -0.22 -22.96 -7.55
CA GLY A 184 1.14 -22.80 -7.05
C GLY A 184 2.16 -23.06 -8.15
N ASN A 185 3.24 -23.72 -7.76
CA ASN A 185 4.39 -24.02 -8.59
C ASN A 185 4.22 -25.37 -9.29
N TRP A 186 4.87 -25.49 -10.45
CA TRP A 186 4.99 -26.74 -11.18
C TRP A 186 6.39 -27.36 -11.07
N ASN A 187 7.37 -26.62 -10.53
CA ASN A 187 8.72 -27.11 -10.26
C ASN A 187 9.39 -26.32 -9.11
N LYS A 188 10.63 -26.68 -8.77
CA LYS A 188 11.40 -26.12 -7.64
C LYS A 188 11.87 -24.66 -7.79
N ASN A 189 12.09 -24.19 -9.02
CA ASN A 189 12.83 -22.95 -9.28
C ASN A 189 11.98 -21.88 -9.98
N ALA A 190 11.00 -22.30 -10.78
CA ALA A 190 10.12 -21.40 -11.49
C ALA A 190 9.30 -20.59 -10.50
N VAL A 191 9.44 -19.28 -10.65
CA VAL A 191 8.66 -18.29 -9.93
C VAL A 191 7.28 -18.22 -10.58
N HIS A 192 6.23 -18.29 -9.77
CA HIS A 192 4.86 -18.20 -10.23
C HIS A 192 4.13 -17.05 -9.53
N VAL A 193 3.58 -16.12 -10.33
CA VAL A 193 2.94 -14.90 -9.87
C VAL A 193 1.42 -15.08 -9.91
N ASN A 194 0.77 -14.88 -8.77
CA ASN A 194 -0.69 -14.87 -8.64
C ASN A 194 -1.14 -13.47 -8.23
N LEU A 195 -1.72 -12.73 -9.17
CA LEU A 195 -2.39 -11.45 -8.87
C LEU A 195 -3.82 -11.71 -8.39
N PHE A 196 -4.26 -10.91 -7.43
CA PHE A 196 -5.63 -10.92 -6.94
C PHE A 196 -6.50 -10.12 -7.91
N GLU A 197 -7.67 -10.65 -8.23
CA GLU A 197 -8.64 -9.96 -9.08
C GLU A 197 -9.13 -8.66 -8.42
N THR A 198 -9.30 -8.70 -7.10
CA THR A 198 -9.60 -7.51 -6.29
C THR A 198 -8.52 -7.35 -5.22
N PRO A 199 -7.82 -6.20 -5.18
CA PRO A 199 -6.92 -5.84 -4.09
C PRO A 199 -7.61 -5.83 -2.74
N VAL A 200 -6.91 -6.28 -1.70
CA VAL A 200 -7.44 -6.32 -0.33
C VAL A 200 -6.63 -5.45 0.60
N GLU A 201 -7.31 -4.78 1.54
CA GLU A 201 -6.66 -4.07 2.64
C GLU A 201 -6.35 -5.07 3.75
N ALA A 202 -5.08 -5.17 4.15
CA ALA A 202 -4.66 -6.11 5.19
C ALA A 202 -3.45 -5.59 5.98
N GLN A 203 -3.32 -6.04 7.22
CA GLN A 203 -2.07 -5.98 7.98
C GLN A 203 -1.44 -7.37 8.11
N TYR A 204 -2.26 -8.41 8.22
CA TYR A 204 -1.84 -9.79 8.33
C TYR A 204 -2.28 -10.55 7.08
N VAL A 205 -1.37 -11.31 6.50
CA VAL A 205 -1.66 -12.17 5.34
C VAL A 205 -1.24 -13.59 5.70
N ARG A 206 -2.12 -14.57 5.45
CA ARG A 206 -1.87 -16.00 5.63
C ARG A 206 -1.98 -16.74 4.31
N LEU A 207 -1.01 -17.59 4.03
CA LEU A 207 -1.08 -18.60 2.97
C LEU A 207 -1.37 -19.96 3.59
N TYR A 208 -2.35 -20.66 3.04
CA TYR A 208 -2.78 -22.00 3.45
C TYR A 208 -2.50 -22.99 2.33
N PRO A 209 -1.44 -23.82 2.44
CA PRO A 209 -1.22 -24.91 1.50
C PRO A 209 -2.39 -25.90 1.43
N THR A 210 -2.88 -26.20 0.22
CA THR A 210 -3.96 -27.19 -0.01
C THR A 210 -3.49 -28.42 -0.78
N SER A 211 -2.51 -28.27 -1.66
CA SER A 211 -1.92 -29.39 -2.40
C SER A 211 -0.44 -29.17 -2.66
N CYS A 212 0.35 -30.23 -2.54
CA CYS A 212 1.81 -30.15 -2.58
C CYS A 212 2.43 -31.32 -3.34
N HIS A 213 3.64 -31.14 -3.86
CA HIS A 213 4.44 -32.21 -4.45
C HIS A 213 5.53 -32.61 -3.46
N THR A 214 5.50 -33.86 -2.99
CA THR A 214 6.39 -34.42 -1.95
C THR A 214 6.27 -33.75 -0.57
N ALA A 215 6.38 -32.42 -0.48
CA ALA A 215 6.13 -31.64 0.73
C ALA A 215 5.70 -30.22 0.36
N CYS A 216 4.99 -29.55 1.27
CA CYS A 216 4.51 -28.17 1.11
C CYS A 216 5.62 -27.14 1.33
N THR A 217 6.68 -27.23 0.54
CA THR A 217 7.85 -26.36 0.67
C THR A 217 7.67 -25.09 -0.14
N LEU A 218 7.87 -23.93 0.49
CA LEU A 218 7.52 -22.62 -0.07
C LEU A 218 8.59 -21.55 0.22
N ARG A 219 8.93 -20.80 -0.83
CA ARG A 219 9.51 -19.46 -0.82
C ARG A 219 8.50 -18.52 -1.46
N PHE A 220 8.28 -17.33 -0.93
CA PHE A 220 7.30 -16.40 -1.49
C PHE A 220 7.67 -14.94 -1.30
N GLU A 221 6.98 -14.09 -2.05
CA GLU A 221 7.01 -12.62 -1.95
C GLU A 221 5.57 -12.10 -2.02
N LEU A 222 5.25 -11.10 -1.19
CA LEU A 222 3.94 -10.45 -1.22
C LEU A 222 4.03 -9.22 -2.12
N LEU A 223 2.99 -8.96 -2.91
CA LEU A 223 2.90 -7.78 -3.77
C LEU A 223 1.87 -6.81 -3.24
N GLY A 224 2.18 -5.52 -3.28
CA GLY A 224 1.29 -4.50 -2.73
C GLY A 224 1.88 -3.10 -2.71
N CYS A 225 1.23 -2.22 -1.94
CA CYS A 225 1.67 -0.85 -1.68
C CYS A 225 1.06 -0.33 -0.36
N GLU A 226 1.54 0.81 0.12
CA GLU A 226 0.94 1.50 1.26
C GLU A 226 -0.42 2.12 0.87
N LEU A 227 -1.33 2.24 1.84
CA LEU A 227 -2.58 2.98 1.60
C LEU A 227 -2.27 4.48 1.54
N ASN A 228 -2.64 5.13 0.44
CA ASN A 228 -2.58 6.59 0.33
C ASN A 228 -3.34 7.24 1.50
N ALA A 229 -2.71 8.19 2.20
CA ALA A 229 -3.30 8.86 3.37
C ALA A 229 -4.61 9.61 3.05
N ALA A 230 -4.83 9.99 1.79
CA ALA A 230 -6.06 10.62 1.31
C ALA A 230 -7.31 9.72 1.43
N THR A 231 -7.15 8.41 1.59
CA THR A 231 -8.28 7.46 1.69
C THR A 231 -8.69 7.17 3.14
N ARG A 232 -8.05 7.79 4.15
CA ARG A 232 -8.43 7.66 5.56
C ARG A 232 -9.05 8.95 6.09
N PRO A 233 -10.33 8.94 6.53
CA PRO A 233 -10.80 9.94 7.48
C PRO A 233 -9.95 9.82 8.76
N GLY A 234 -9.04 10.77 9.00
CA GLY A 234 -8.23 10.83 10.22
C GLY A 234 -6.81 10.23 10.16
N ALA A 235 -6.17 10.13 9.00
CA ALA A 235 -4.71 9.96 8.97
C ALA A 235 -4.02 11.32 9.16
N CYS A 236 -3.31 11.51 10.28
CA CYS A 236 -2.37 12.62 10.41
C CYS A 236 -1.27 12.46 9.35
N MET A 237 -1.13 13.43 8.44
CA MET A 237 0.02 13.48 7.54
C MET A 237 1.29 13.63 8.39
N SER A 238 2.15 12.62 8.38
CA SER A 238 3.52 12.80 8.83
C SER A 238 4.24 13.67 7.80
N SER A 239 4.44 14.94 8.15
CA SER A 239 5.23 15.89 7.37
C SER A 239 6.70 15.44 7.33
N ALA A 240 7.12 14.88 6.21
CA ALA A 240 8.53 14.63 5.92
C ALA A 240 9.07 15.71 4.98
N GLY A 241 10.03 16.50 5.48
CA GLY A 241 11.00 17.22 4.65
C GLY A 241 10.77 18.73 4.49
N THR A 242 11.13 19.52 5.50
CA THR A 242 11.53 20.92 5.25
C THR A 242 12.92 20.94 4.58
N PRO A 243 13.14 21.73 3.51
CA PRO A 243 14.48 21.95 2.97
C PRO A 243 15.29 22.84 3.94
N PRO A 244 16.62 22.65 4.06
CA PRO A 244 17.44 23.51 4.91
C PRO A 244 17.66 24.85 4.20
N THR A 245 17.13 25.94 4.76
CA THR A 245 17.56 27.29 4.40
C THR A 245 18.67 27.73 5.36
N HIS A 246 19.88 27.89 4.81
CA HIS A 246 21.01 28.52 5.48
C HIS A 246 20.71 29.98 5.86
N GLY A 247 21.26 30.41 7.01
CA GLY A 247 21.06 31.70 7.70
C GLY A 247 21.37 32.96 6.88
N TRP A 248 21.14 34.17 7.38
CA TRP A 248 21.42 34.74 8.70
C TRP A 248 20.46 35.90 9.00
N THR A 249 20.20 36.23 10.27
CA THR A 249 20.38 37.59 10.82
C THR A 249 20.19 37.63 12.34
N SER A 250 21.10 38.36 12.97
CA SER A 250 21.25 38.65 14.39
C SER A 250 20.18 39.59 14.97
N ARG A 251 19.74 39.39 16.22
CA ARG A 251 20.00 40.31 17.36
C ARG A 251 19.47 39.75 18.69
N ALA A 252 20.28 39.90 19.73
CA ALA A 252 20.03 39.53 21.12
C ALA A 252 19.13 40.53 21.84
N THR A 253 18.39 40.10 22.88
CA THR A 253 18.27 40.83 24.16
C THR A 253 17.86 39.88 25.29
N SER A 254 18.54 40.02 26.43
CA SER A 254 18.38 39.40 27.76
C SER A 254 16.97 39.58 28.35
N THR A 255 16.46 38.82 29.33
CA THR A 255 16.91 38.58 30.73
C THR A 255 15.92 37.60 31.43
N PRO A 256 16.00 37.22 32.73
CA PRO A 256 15.91 35.82 33.16
C PRO A 256 14.70 35.45 34.05
N GLY A 257 14.41 34.15 34.11
CA GLY A 257 13.80 33.50 35.28
C GLY A 257 12.27 33.41 35.27
N LEU A 258 11.75 32.19 35.20
CA LEU A 258 10.89 31.58 36.22
C LEU A 258 10.50 30.14 35.83
N ARG A 259 10.74 29.27 36.82
CA ARG A 259 10.25 27.93 37.12
C ARG A 259 9.13 27.33 36.25
N GLY A 260 9.40 26.10 35.78
CA GLY A 260 8.51 24.94 35.91
C GLY A 260 7.24 24.91 35.08
N ALA A 261 7.23 24.11 34.01
CA ALA A 261 6.00 23.53 33.49
C ALA A 261 6.28 22.12 32.95
N THR A 262 5.63 21.16 33.60
CA THR A 262 5.49 19.76 33.21
C THR A 262 4.90 19.68 31.81
N VAL A 263 5.55 18.97 30.89
CA VAL A 263 5.00 18.67 29.56
C VAL A 263 4.04 17.50 29.70
N THR A 264 2.75 17.78 29.81
CA THR A 264 1.69 16.81 29.50
C THR A 264 1.41 16.89 28.00
N ILE A 265 1.87 15.89 27.26
CA ILE A 265 1.40 15.64 25.89
C ILE A 265 0.01 15.00 26.03
N SER A 266 -1.03 15.78 25.78
CA SER A 266 -2.34 15.25 25.46
C SER A 266 -2.56 15.48 23.97
N GLY A 267 -2.81 14.40 23.24
CA GLY A 267 -3.03 14.45 21.79
C GLY A 267 -4.31 15.21 21.45
N CYS A 268 -4.13 16.31 20.73
CA CYS A 268 -4.80 16.75 19.49
C CYS A 268 -4.53 18.25 19.33
#